data_AF-A0A7V0QIE3-F1
#
_entry.id   AF-A0A7V0QIE3-F1
#
_cell.length_a   1.000
_cell.length_b   1.000
_cell.length_c   1.000
_cell.angle_alpha   90.00
_cell.angle_beta   90.00
_cell.angle_gamma   90.00
#
_symmetry.space_group_name_H-M   'P 1'
#
loop_
_entity.id
_entity.type
_entity.pdbx_description
1 polymer ?
#
loop_
_entity_poly.entity_id
_entity_poly.type
_entity_poly.pdbx_seq_one_letter_code
_entity_poly.pdbx_strand_id
1 'polypeptide(L)'
;MNRERGSVVVIVSFFIVLFVTLLAFIVNVGYLSATKNIYENAAEAAAMAGSARLCDGDAINVAGQIAIENGAPEGSVSVTLGFFDDDSDQFYPEGTIPEGEYKNAVMVSISSDVPTILGAFLGKEKTKVLAKAVAYAESCGFLALGENSEIRIGPSGSSIDQPLLKNGVIYSNGDIKLARGATCSSWWGSRTYLPPAFENAELYA
;
A
#
# COMPACT_ATOMS: atom_id res chain seq x y z
N MET A 1 -37.48 -61.98 -7.56
CA MET A 1 -36.63 -60.99 -6.86
C MET A 1 -35.70 -60.27 -7.85
N ASN A 2 -36.22 -59.51 -8.82
CA ASN A 2 -35.40 -58.89 -9.89
C ASN A 2 -35.61 -57.37 -10.09
N ARG A 3 -36.31 -56.67 -9.19
CA ARG A 3 -36.67 -55.24 -9.36
C ARG A 3 -35.73 -54.23 -8.68
N GLU A 4 -34.77 -54.66 -7.87
CA GLU A 4 -33.93 -53.71 -7.12
C GLU A 4 -32.66 -53.23 -7.85
N ARG A 5 -32.21 -53.95 -8.88
CA ARG A 5 -30.99 -53.58 -9.63
C ARG A 5 -31.13 -52.29 -10.44
N GLY A 6 -32.35 -51.89 -10.83
CA GLY A 6 -32.60 -50.67 -11.60
C GLY A 6 -32.51 -49.39 -10.76
N SER A 7 -32.90 -49.45 -9.48
CA SER A 7 -32.89 -48.28 -8.58
C SER A 7 -31.45 -47.82 -8.26
N VAL A 8 -30.55 -48.79 -8.08
CA VAL A 8 -29.14 -48.51 -7.77
C VAL A 8 -28.45 -47.74 -8.89
N VAL A 9 -28.75 -48.05 -10.16
CA VAL A 9 -28.14 -47.38 -11.31
C VAL A 9 -28.51 -45.90 -11.36
N VAL A 10 -29.78 -45.57 -11.13
CA VAL A 10 -30.26 -44.17 -11.15
C VAL A 10 -29.57 -43.34 -10.06
N ILE A 11 -29.46 -43.90 -8.86
CA ILE A 11 -28.79 -43.25 -7.72
C ILE A 11 -27.31 -43.02 -8.04
N VAL A 12 -26.62 -44.05 -8.55
CA VAL A 12 -25.19 -43.93 -8.90
C VAL A 12 -24.97 -42.88 -9.99
N SER A 13 -25.78 -42.87 -11.05
CA SER A 13 -25.68 -41.86 -12.11
C SER A 13 -25.89 -40.43 -11.57
N PHE A 14 -26.86 -40.24 -10.67
CA PHE A 14 -27.08 -38.94 -10.04
C PHE A 14 -25.86 -38.48 -9.23
N PHE A 15 -25.29 -39.37 -8.39
CA PHE A 15 -24.11 -39.04 -7.60
C PHE A 15 -22.88 -38.76 -8.47
N ILE A 16 -22.66 -39.50 -9.56
CA ILE A 16 -21.54 -39.23 -10.48
C ILE A 16 -21.67 -37.81 -11.05
N VAL A 17 -22.86 -37.43 -11.52
CA VAL A 17 -23.09 -36.06 -12.05
C VAL A 17 -22.85 -35.02 -10.95
N LEU A 18 -23.37 -35.26 -9.74
CA LEU A 18 -23.16 -34.37 -8.59
C LEU A 18 -21.67 -34.22 -8.22
N PHE A 19 -20.90 -35.30 -8.24
CA PHE A 19 -19.47 -35.26 -7.96
C PHE A 19 -18.70 -34.51 -9.05
N VAL A 20 -19.03 -34.73 -10.32
CA VAL A 20 -18.39 -34.03 -11.45
C VAL A 20 -18.68 -32.52 -11.38
N THR A 21 -19.91 -32.11 -11.08
CA THR A 21 -20.25 -30.69 -10.95
C THR A 21 -19.54 -30.04 -9.76
N LEU A 22 -19.45 -30.73 -8.62
CA LEU A 22 -18.74 -30.23 -7.45
C LEU A 22 -17.23 -30.11 -7.69
N LEU A 23 -16.62 -31.07 -8.38
CA LEU A 23 -15.22 -30.99 -8.80
C LEU A 23 -14.99 -29.82 -9.76
N ALA A 24 -15.84 -29.66 -10.78
CA ALA A 24 -15.74 -28.53 -11.70
C ALA A 24 -15.87 -27.18 -10.98
N PHE A 25 -16.74 -27.10 -9.96
CA PHE A 25 -16.88 -25.92 -9.12
C PHE A 25 -15.60 -25.62 -8.31
N ILE A 26 -15.03 -26.63 -7.66
CA ILE A 26 -13.78 -26.49 -6.89
C ILE A 26 -12.65 -26.02 -7.80
N VAL A 27 -12.47 -26.62 -8.98
CA VAL A 27 -11.42 -26.23 -9.93
C VAL A 27 -11.62 -24.79 -10.40
N ASN A 28 -12.87 -24.37 -10.67
CA ASN A 28 -13.17 -23.00 -11.07
C ASN A 28 -12.83 -21.97 -9.99
N VAL A 29 -13.20 -22.25 -8.73
CA VAL A 29 -12.86 -21.38 -7.59
C VAL A 29 -11.35 -21.34 -7.39
N GLY A 30 -10.67 -22.48 -7.45
CA GLY A 30 -9.22 -22.57 -7.33
C GLY A 30 -8.49 -21.76 -8.41
N TYR A 31 -8.92 -21.87 -9.66
CA TYR A 31 -8.35 -21.12 -10.77
C TYR A 31 -8.52 -19.60 -10.61
N LEU A 32 -9.72 -19.14 -10.25
CA LEU A 32 -9.98 -17.71 -10.01
C LEU A 32 -9.20 -17.16 -8.81
N SER A 33 -9.12 -17.93 -7.73
CA SER A 33 -8.35 -17.54 -6.55
C SER A 33 -6.85 -17.47 -6.85
N ALA A 34 -6.30 -18.43 -7.61
CA ALA A 34 -4.90 -18.41 -8.02
C ALA A 34 -4.59 -17.19 -8.91
N THR A 35 -5.46 -16.90 -9.88
CA THR A 35 -5.30 -15.73 -10.76
C THR A 35 -5.36 -14.43 -9.98
N LYS A 36 -6.29 -14.33 -9.01
CA LYS A 36 -6.40 -13.17 -8.13
C LYS A 36 -5.11 -12.94 -7.33
N ASN A 37 -4.54 -13.99 -6.73
CA ASN A 37 -3.30 -13.88 -5.97
C ASN A 37 -2.12 -13.42 -6.83
N ILE A 38 -2.03 -13.87 -8.09
CA ILE A 38 -1.01 -13.39 -9.03
C ILE A 38 -1.16 -11.89 -9.26
N TYR A 39 -2.38 -11.41 -9.47
CA TYR A 39 -2.63 -9.98 -9.70
C TYR A 39 -2.40 -9.14 -8.43
N GLU A 40 -2.72 -9.64 -7.24
CA GLU A 40 -2.42 -8.95 -5.98
C GLU A 40 -0.90 -8.80 -5.80
N ASN A 41 -0.14 -9.89 -5.94
CA ASN A 41 1.32 -9.84 -5.86
C ASN A 41 1.93 -8.91 -6.92
N ALA A 42 1.40 -8.92 -8.15
CA ALA A 42 1.85 -8.04 -9.22
C ALA A 42 1.56 -6.57 -8.91
N ALA A 43 0.37 -6.26 -8.38
CA ALA A 43 0.00 -4.91 -7.99
C ALA A 43 0.88 -4.40 -6.83
N GLU A 44 1.14 -5.23 -5.83
CA GLU A 44 2.00 -4.89 -4.69
C GLU A 44 3.44 -4.62 -5.12
N ALA A 45 4.03 -5.53 -5.90
CA ALA A 45 5.38 -5.37 -6.44
C ALA A 45 5.50 -4.10 -7.30
N ALA A 46 4.51 -3.85 -8.16
CA ALA A 46 4.45 -2.67 -8.99
C ALA A 46 4.29 -1.38 -8.19
N ALA A 47 3.42 -1.37 -7.16
CA ALA A 47 3.22 -0.22 -6.30
C ALA A 47 4.51 0.11 -5.55
N MET A 48 5.18 -0.88 -4.97
CA MET A 48 6.47 -0.69 -4.27
C MET A 48 7.58 -0.20 -5.22
N ALA A 49 7.67 -0.77 -6.42
CA ALA A 49 8.65 -0.32 -7.41
C ALA A 49 8.38 1.12 -7.88
N GLY A 50 7.09 1.46 -8.05
CA GLY A 50 6.65 2.81 -8.38
C GLY A 50 6.95 3.80 -7.26
N SER A 51 6.66 3.45 -6.00
CA SER A 51 6.91 4.34 -4.85
C SER A 51 8.40 4.63 -4.66
N ALA A 52 9.26 3.62 -4.89
CA ALA A 52 10.72 3.79 -4.87
C ALA A 52 11.23 4.78 -5.94
N ARG A 53 10.47 5.02 -7.02
CA ARG A 53 10.82 5.91 -8.13
C ARG A 53 9.99 7.19 -8.18
N LEU A 54 9.27 7.53 -7.09
CA LEU A 54 8.48 8.75 -7.00
C LEU A 54 9.31 10.02 -7.23
N CYS A 55 10.55 10.06 -6.73
CA CYS A 55 11.45 11.20 -6.87
C CYS A 55 12.05 11.33 -8.29
N ASP A 56 12.16 10.23 -9.02
CA ASP A 56 12.80 10.19 -10.35
C ASP A 56 11.84 10.60 -11.48
N GLY A 57 10.55 10.77 -11.19
CA GLY A 57 9.52 11.11 -12.18
C GLY A 57 9.10 9.96 -13.11
N ASP A 58 9.66 8.76 -12.94
CA ASP A 58 9.41 7.58 -13.80
C ASP A 58 8.53 6.50 -13.12
N ALA A 59 7.94 6.83 -11.98
CA ALA A 59 7.13 5.91 -11.17
C ALA A 59 6.03 5.18 -11.97
N ILE A 60 5.39 5.85 -12.92
CA ILE A 60 4.29 5.28 -13.73
C ILE A 60 4.79 4.18 -14.66
N ASN A 61 5.87 4.43 -15.42
CA ASN A 61 6.37 3.46 -16.38
C ASN A 61 6.98 2.26 -15.68
N VAL A 62 7.77 2.49 -14.62
CA VAL A 62 8.38 1.42 -13.82
C VAL A 62 7.32 0.56 -13.17
N ALA A 63 6.32 1.15 -12.51
CA ALA A 63 5.22 0.38 -11.91
C ALA A 63 4.46 -0.44 -12.98
N GLY A 64 4.14 0.17 -14.12
CA GLY A 64 3.45 -0.51 -15.22
C GLY A 64 4.24 -1.70 -15.76
N GLN A 65 5.55 -1.53 -15.97
CA GLN A 65 6.43 -2.59 -16.45
C GLN A 65 6.54 -3.72 -15.43
N ILE A 66 6.78 -3.40 -14.16
CA ILE A 66 6.90 -4.40 -13.08
C ILE A 66 5.59 -5.17 -12.90
N ALA A 67 4.42 -4.52 -13.04
CA ALA A 67 3.14 -5.23 -12.99
C ALA A 67 3.05 -6.31 -14.08
N ILE A 68 3.41 -5.98 -15.33
CA ILE A 68 3.38 -6.91 -16.47
C ILE A 68 4.37 -8.05 -16.26
N GLU A 69 5.60 -7.73 -15.82
CA GLU A 69 6.63 -8.73 -15.50
C GLU A 69 6.20 -9.70 -14.39
N ASN A 70 5.34 -9.26 -13.46
CA ASN A 70 4.79 -10.07 -12.38
C ASN A 70 3.46 -10.77 -12.74
N GLY A 71 3.07 -10.78 -14.01
CA GLY A 71 1.93 -11.57 -14.51
C GLY A 71 0.63 -10.79 -14.69
N ALA A 72 0.66 -9.46 -14.62
CA ALA A 72 -0.47 -8.66 -15.05
C ALA A 72 -0.63 -8.71 -16.59
N PRO A 73 -1.85 -8.88 -17.12
CA PRO A 73 -2.09 -8.79 -18.56
C PRO A 73 -1.77 -7.40 -19.12
N GLU A 74 -1.22 -7.33 -20.32
CA GLU A 74 -1.01 -6.06 -21.02
C GLU A 74 -2.34 -5.30 -21.20
N GLY A 75 -2.32 -3.98 -20.99
CA GLY A 75 -3.51 -3.12 -21.08
C GLY A 75 -4.51 -3.25 -19.93
N SER A 76 -4.25 -4.13 -18.94
CA SER A 76 -5.11 -4.28 -17.74
C SER A 76 -4.64 -3.46 -16.53
N VAL A 77 -3.46 -2.83 -16.63
CA VAL A 77 -2.80 -2.11 -15.54
C VAL A 77 -3.14 -0.62 -15.61
N SER A 78 -3.56 -0.06 -14.48
CA SER A 78 -3.75 1.38 -14.27
C SER A 78 -2.90 1.81 -13.09
N VAL A 79 -1.98 2.74 -13.34
CA VAL A 79 -1.13 3.34 -12.30
C VAL A 79 -1.61 4.76 -12.03
N THR A 80 -1.71 5.14 -10.76
CA THR A 80 -2.17 6.46 -10.35
C THR A 80 -1.27 6.97 -9.23
N LEU A 81 -0.73 8.16 -9.42
CA LEU A 81 0.04 8.85 -8.39
C LEU A 81 -0.92 9.58 -7.45
N GLY A 82 -0.53 9.75 -6.19
CA GLY A 82 -1.36 10.41 -5.20
C GLY A 82 -0.67 10.60 -3.87
N PHE A 83 -1.49 10.93 -2.88
CA PHE A 83 -1.11 11.03 -1.48
C PHE A 83 -1.81 9.92 -0.70
N PHE A 84 -1.06 9.19 0.12
CA PHE A 84 -1.60 8.24 1.09
C PHE A 84 -1.43 8.82 2.48
N ASP A 85 -2.55 8.89 3.21
CA ASP A 85 -2.64 9.34 4.59
C ASP A 85 -2.73 8.12 5.50
N ASP A 86 -1.69 7.89 6.30
CA ASP A 86 -1.60 6.75 7.23
C ASP A 86 -2.56 6.89 8.42
N ASP A 87 -2.87 8.13 8.83
CA ASP A 87 -3.79 8.37 9.95
C ASP A 87 -5.24 8.03 9.58
N SER A 88 -5.63 8.29 8.33
CA SER A 88 -6.98 8.01 7.83
C SER A 88 -7.11 6.71 7.03
N ASP A 89 -6.00 6.04 6.72
CA ASP A 89 -5.90 4.87 5.83
C ASP A 89 -6.57 5.15 4.46
N GLN A 90 -6.32 6.35 3.91
CA GLN A 90 -6.92 6.80 2.65
C GLN A 90 -5.91 7.20 1.60
N PHE A 91 -6.19 6.80 0.36
CA PHE A 91 -5.47 7.24 -0.82
C PHE A 91 -6.25 8.35 -1.56
N TYR A 92 -5.59 9.48 -1.73
CA TYR A 92 -6.06 10.64 -2.48
C TYR A 92 -5.34 10.69 -3.84
N PRO A 93 -6.02 10.44 -4.97
CA PRO A 93 -5.39 10.54 -6.29
C PRO A 93 -4.94 11.97 -6.61
N GLU A 94 -4.04 12.10 -7.57
CA GLU A 94 -3.61 13.39 -8.11
C GLU A 94 -4.81 14.25 -8.52
N GLY A 95 -4.86 15.48 -8.02
CA GLY A 95 -5.98 16.41 -8.19
C GLY A 95 -6.95 16.48 -7.00
N THR A 96 -6.89 15.54 -6.06
CA THR A 96 -7.68 15.57 -4.81
C THR A 96 -6.81 15.54 -3.55
N ILE A 97 -5.53 15.86 -3.69
CA ILE A 97 -4.57 15.88 -2.58
C ILE A 97 -4.94 17.03 -1.62
N PRO A 98 -5.01 16.79 -0.29
CA PRO A 98 -5.27 17.83 0.70
C PRO A 98 -4.27 19.00 0.62
N GLU A 99 -4.71 20.20 0.99
CA GLU A 99 -3.87 21.40 0.91
C GLU A 99 -2.66 21.28 1.85
N GLY A 100 -1.46 21.49 1.30
CA GLY A 100 -0.20 21.40 2.04
C GLY A 100 0.47 20.03 2.05
N GLU A 101 -0.15 19.04 1.42
CA GLU A 101 0.39 17.69 1.20
C GLU A 101 1.00 17.52 -0.18
N TYR A 102 1.86 16.50 -0.31
CA TYR A 102 2.59 16.21 -1.54
C TYR A 102 2.36 14.77 -2.00
N LYS A 103 2.69 14.49 -3.26
CA LYS A 103 2.62 13.11 -3.79
C LYS A 103 3.63 12.22 -3.07
N ASN A 104 3.14 11.33 -2.21
CA ASN A 104 3.96 10.35 -1.48
C ASN A 104 3.63 8.91 -1.86
N ALA A 105 2.63 8.66 -2.73
CA ALA A 105 2.10 7.32 -2.95
C ALA A 105 1.83 6.98 -4.41
N VAL A 106 1.92 5.69 -4.71
CA VAL A 106 1.58 5.08 -5.99
C VAL A 106 0.53 4.00 -5.76
N MET A 107 -0.58 4.11 -6.47
CA MET A 107 -1.64 3.13 -6.50
C MET A 107 -1.61 2.39 -7.84
N VAL A 108 -1.58 1.06 -7.78
CA VAL A 108 -1.64 0.19 -8.95
C VAL A 108 -2.93 -0.61 -8.89
N SER A 109 -3.69 -0.59 -9.97
CA SER A 109 -4.93 -1.35 -10.14
C SER A 109 -4.81 -2.24 -11.37
N ILE A 110 -5.08 -3.53 -11.21
CA ILE A 110 -5.10 -4.51 -12.29
C ILE A 110 -6.55 -4.99 -12.44
N SER A 111 -7.07 -4.91 -13.67
CA SER A 111 -8.45 -5.26 -13.98
C SER A 111 -8.52 -6.04 -15.28
N SER A 112 -8.81 -7.34 -15.20
CA SER A 112 -8.93 -8.19 -16.39
C SER A 112 -10.14 -9.11 -16.33
N ASP A 113 -10.69 -9.44 -17.51
CA ASP A 113 -11.77 -10.40 -17.67
C ASP A 113 -11.18 -11.81 -17.84
N VAL A 114 -11.35 -12.64 -16.82
CA VAL A 114 -10.82 -14.00 -16.76
C VAL A 114 -11.93 -14.99 -17.13
N PRO A 115 -11.66 -15.96 -18.05
CA PRO A 115 -12.65 -16.96 -18.40
C PRO A 115 -12.98 -17.85 -17.20
N THR A 116 -14.24 -18.26 -17.07
CA THR A 116 -14.66 -19.21 -16.02
C THR A 116 -15.00 -20.56 -16.65
N ILE A 117 -14.55 -21.64 -16.00
CA ILE A 117 -14.71 -23.01 -16.50
C ILE A 117 -16.18 -23.41 -16.55
N LEU A 118 -16.95 -22.96 -15.55
CA LEU A 118 -18.41 -23.17 -15.50
C LEU A 118 -19.20 -22.04 -16.17
N GLY A 119 -18.52 -21.05 -16.75
CA GLY A 119 -19.16 -19.86 -17.31
C GLY A 119 -20.13 -20.16 -18.44
N ALA A 120 -19.77 -21.09 -19.31
CA ALA A 120 -20.65 -21.57 -20.38
C ALA A 120 -21.91 -22.25 -19.84
N PHE A 121 -21.83 -22.92 -18.68
CA PHE A 121 -22.98 -23.57 -18.05
C PHE A 121 -23.89 -22.57 -17.32
N LEU A 122 -23.32 -21.50 -16.78
CA LEU A 122 -24.03 -20.47 -15.99
C LEU A 122 -24.35 -19.20 -16.79
N GLY A 123 -24.03 -19.15 -18.08
CA GLY A 123 -24.18 -17.95 -18.93
C GLY A 123 -23.27 -16.78 -18.53
N LYS A 124 -22.19 -17.04 -17.77
CA LYS A 124 -21.18 -16.07 -17.33
C LYS A 124 -19.79 -16.51 -17.76
N GLU A 125 -19.52 -16.47 -19.06
CA GLU A 125 -18.27 -16.97 -19.65
C GLU A 125 -17.02 -16.29 -19.08
N LYS A 126 -17.14 -15.05 -18.58
CA LYS A 126 -16.04 -14.28 -18.00
C LYS A 126 -16.45 -13.66 -16.68
N THR A 127 -15.46 -13.52 -15.80
CA THR A 127 -15.55 -12.79 -14.53
C THR A 127 -14.43 -11.78 -14.48
N LYS A 128 -14.77 -10.56 -14.05
CA LYS A 128 -13.78 -9.51 -13.81
C LYS A 128 -13.01 -9.81 -12.53
N VAL A 129 -11.69 -9.95 -12.63
CA VAL A 129 -10.79 -10.07 -11.48
C VAL A 129 -10.10 -8.72 -11.30
N LEU A 130 -10.15 -8.22 -10.07
CA LEU A 130 -9.58 -6.94 -9.67
C LEU A 130 -8.55 -7.17 -8.58
N ALA A 131 -7.39 -6.55 -8.74
CA ALA A 131 -6.39 -6.42 -7.69
C ALA A 131 -5.97 -4.96 -7.59
N LYS A 132 -5.73 -4.50 -6.37
CA LYS A 132 -5.36 -3.12 -6.10
C LYS A 132 -4.37 -3.09 -4.96
N ALA A 133 -3.28 -2.35 -5.14
CA ALA A 133 -2.29 -2.11 -4.11
C ALA A 133 -1.92 -0.63 -4.09
N VAL A 134 -1.57 -0.13 -2.91
CA VAL A 134 -1.04 1.20 -2.70
C VAL A 134 0.28 1.04 -1.95
N ALA A 135 1.31 1.72 -2.43
CA ALA A 135 2.56 1.85 -1.69
C ALA A 135 2.90 3.33 -1.58
N TYR A 136 3.36 3.73 -0.41
CA TYR A 136 3.75 5.10 -0.12
C TYR A 136 5.18 5.15 0.40
N ALA A 137 5.84 6.25 0.13
CA ALA A 137 7.15 6.57 0.65
C ALA A 137 6.94 7.46 1.87
N GLU A 138 7.27 6.94 3.05
CA GLU A 138 7.35 7.74 4.26
C GLU A 138 8.69 8.49 4.26
N SER A 139 8.62 9.82 4.33
CA SER A 139 9.81 10.65 4.41
C SER A 139 10.29 10.73 5.86
N CYS A 140 11.20 9.85 6.24
CA CYS A 140 11.88 9.94 7.53
C CYS A 140 13.01 10.97 7.47
N GLY A 141 12.92 12.02 8.29
CA GLY A 141 14.05 12.92 8.52
C GLY A 141 15.07 12.26 9.45
N PHE A 142 16.33 12.18 9.03
CA PHE A 142 17.41 11.68 9.87
C PHE A 142 18.31 12.83 10.30
N LEU A 143 18.52 12.96 11.61
CA LEU A 143 19.48 13.90 12.18
C LEU A 143 20.78 13.14 12.44
N ALA A 144 21.83 13.46 11.68
CA ALA A 144 23.16 12.91 11.90
C ALA A 144 23.99 13.90 12.71
N LEU A 145 24.55 13.44 13.84
CA LEU A 145 25.51 14.22 14.60
C LEU A 145 26.91 14.00 14.01
N GLY A 146 27.57 15.08 13.63
CA GLY A 146 28.97 15.09 13.25
C GLY A 146 29.89 15.04 14.48
N GLU A 147 31.20 15.00 14.24
CA GLU A 147 32.19 15.15 15.33
C GLU A 147 31.97 16.51 16.01
N ASN A 148 31.65 16.47 17.31
CA ASN A 148 31.31 17.64 18.16
C ASN A 148 29.91 18.25 17.96
N SER A 149 28.99 17.54 17.30
CA SER A 149 27.57 17.90 17.31
C SER A 149 26.86 17.31 18.54
N GLU A 150 25.94 18.07 19.14
CA GLU A 150 25.10 17.58 20.23
C GLU A 150 23.63 17.92 20.00
N ILE A 151 22.74 16.96 20.30
CA ILE A 151 21.31 17.23 20.49
C ILE A 151 21.10 17.40 21.97
N ARG A 152 20.80 18.62 22.41
CA ARG A 152 20.42 18.87 23.80
C ARG A 152 18.92 19.04 23.86
N ILE A 153 18.26 18.03 24.42
CA ILE A 153 16.90 18.19 24.93
C ILE A 153 17.06 18.85 26.31
N GLY A 154 16.46 20.04 26.48
CA GLY A 154 16.71 20.95 27.60
C GLY A 154 16.63 20.33 29.01
N PRO A 155 17.21 21.00 30.04
CA PRO A 155 17.42 20.39 31.34
C PRO A 155 16.11 20.11 32.08
N SER A 156 16.07 18.98 32.78
CA SER A 156 15.03 18.61 33.75
C SER A 156 14.95 19.65 34.89
N GLY A 157 14.23 20.75 34.71
CA GLY A 157 14.07 21.75 35.78
C GLY A 157 13.43 23.09 35.41
N SER A 158 13.37 23.47 34.14
CA SER A 158 12.64 24.67 33.68
C SER A 158 11.26 24.32 33.13
N SER A 159 10.29 25.23 33.24
CA SER A 159 8.94 25.09 32.69
C SER A 159 8.87 25.26 31.16
N ILE A 160 10.01 25.53 30.53
CA ILE A 160 10.17 25.73 29.09
C ILE A 160 11.34 24.87 28.64
N ASP A 161 11.03 23.79 27.94
CA ASP A 161 12.01 22.86 27.39
C ASP A 161 12.13 23.14 25.89
N GLN A 162 13.23 23.76 25.47
CA GLN A 162 13.54 23.96 24.06
C GLN A 162 14.62 22.96 23.63
N PRO A 163 14.36 22.09 22.64
CA PRO A 163 15.42 21.29 22.04
C PRO A 163 16.42 22.21 21.31
N LEU A 164 17.72 22.00 21.52
CA LEU A 164 18.79 22.74 20.86
C LEU A 164 19.62 21.77 20.01
N LEU A 165 19.72 22.06 18.72
CA LEU A 165 20.60 21.38 17.77
C LEU A 165 21.85 22.25 17.58
N LYS A 166 22.99 21.76 18.06
CA LYS A 166 24.26 22.52 18.04
C LYS A 166 25.29 21.84 17.16
N ASN A 167 25.90 22.64 16.27
CA ASN A 167 26.98 22.22 15.36
C ASN A 167 26.62 20.98 14.51
N GLY A 168 25.34 20.76 14.20
CA GLY A 168 24.85 19.58 13.47
C GLY A 168 24.54 19.88 12.00
N VAL A 169 24.51 18.83 11.17
CA VAL A 169 24.06 18.93 9.78
C VAL A 169 22.74 18.19 9.64
N ILE A 170 21.76 18.85 9.04
CA ILE A 170 20.42 18.31 8.83
C ILE A 170 20.23 18.08 7.35
N TYR A 171 19.95 16.83 6.99
CA TYR A 171 19.60 16.43 5.63
C TYR A 171 18.10 16.19 5.57
N SER A 172 17.47 16.75 4.55
CA SER A 172 16.07 16.50 4.23
C SER A 172 15.90 16.25 2.75
N ASN A 173 14.96 15.39 2.39
CA ASN A 173 14.57 15.15 0.99
C ASN A 173 13.32 15.99 0.63
N GLY A 174 13.20 17.18 1.22
CA GLY A 174 12.01 18.05 1.13
C GLY A 174 11.92 19.11 2.23
N ASP A 175 10.79 19.81 2.30
CA ASP A 175 10.55 20.86 3.30
C ASP A 175 10.53 20.28 4.73
N ILE A 176 11.41 20.77 5.60
CA ILE A 176 11.34 20.46 7.03
C ILE A 176 10.34 21.41 7.70
N LYS A 177 9.15 20.90 8.02
CA LYS A 177 8.17 21.61 8.86
C LYS A 177 8.35 21.19 10.31
N LEU A 178 8.76 22.13 11.15
CA LEU A 178 8.89 21.91 12.60
C LEU A 178 7.60 22.37 13.28
N ALA A 179 7.10 21.58 14.23
CA ALA A 179 5.94 21.96 15.03
C ALA A 179 6.20 23.31 15.73
N ARG A 180 5.20 24.20 15.76
CA ARG A 180 5.25 25.54 16.39
C ARG A 180 5.41 25.52 17.93
N GLY A 181 5.69 24.36 18.49
CA GLY A 181 5.70 24.06 19.91
C GLY A 181 4.44 23.28 20.29
N ALA A 182 4.56 22.47 21.33
CA ALA A 182 3.48 21.63 21.84
C ALA A 182 3.36 21.80 23.35
N THR A 183 2.15 22.01 23.84
CA THR A 183 1.88 22.08 25.28
C THR A 183 1.27 20.75 25.72
N CYS A 184 2.02 20.00 26.53
CA CYS A 184 1.51 18.79 27.17
C CYS A 184 0.95 19.15 28.55
N SER A 185 -0.31 18.81 28.79
CA SER A 185 -0.97 19.01 30.08
C SER A 185 -1.08 17.67 30.81
N SER A 186 -0.64 17.64 32.07
CA SER A 186 -0.73 16.46 32.93
C SER A 186 -1.32 16.86 34.29
N TRP A 187 -1.69 15.86 35.09
CA TRP A 187 -2.15 16.08 36.48
C TRP A 187 -1.13 16.81 37.37
N TRP A 188 0.15 16.82 37.00
CA TRP A 188 1.23 17.46 37.75
C TRP A 188 1.60 18.85 37.22
N GLY A 189 0.84 19.36 36.25
CA GLY A 189 1.06 20.65 35.60
C GLY A 189 1.22 20.53 34.08
N SER A 190 1.33 21.69 33.45
CA SER A 190 1.52 21.82 32.01
C SER A 190 2.96 22.17 31.67
N ARG A 191 3.53 21.51 30.65
CA ARG A 191 4.82 21.83 30.07
C ARG A 191 4.64 22.25 28.63
N THR A 192 5.32 23.32 28.23
CA THR A 192 5.36 23.77 26.83
C THR A 192 6.74 23.46 26.26
N TYR A 193 6.74 22.66 25.20
CA TYR A 193 7.90 22.39 24.37
C TYR A 193 7.91 23.41 23.25
N LEU A 194 8.99 24.18 23.12
CA LEU A 194 9.16 25.12 22.02
C LEU A 194 9.72 24.41 20.77
N PRO A 195 9.56 24.99 19.57
CA PRO A 195 10.26 24.52 18.38
C PRO A 195 11.77 24.42 18.64
N PRO A 196 12.48 23.45 18.03
CA PRO A 196 13.91 23.34 18.21
C PRO A 196 14.62 24.61 17.73
N ALA A 197 15.61 25.04 18.52
CA ALA A 197 16.56 26.08 18.13
C ALA A 197 17.74 25.43 17.40
N PHE A 198 18.30 26.18 16.45
CA PHE A 198 19.47 25.79 15.67
C PHE A 198 20.62 26.75 15.99
N GLU A 199 21.72 26.24 16.52
CA GLU A 199 22.94 27.02 16.78
C GLU A 199 24.09 26.44 15.96
N ASN A 200 24.59 27.21 14.99
CA ASN A 200 25.62 26.77 14.05
C ASN A 200 25.28 25.44 13.35
N ALA A 201 23.99 25.22 13.04
CA ALA A 201 23.55 24.06 12.28
C ALA A 201 23.45 24.40 10.80
N GLU A 202 23.85 23.47 9.94
CA GLU A 202 23.70 23.59 8.49
C GLU A 202 22.50 22.74 8.03
N LEU A 203 21.67 23.31 7.15
CA LEU A 203 20.50 22.64 6.59
C LEU A 203 20.74 22.40 5.10
N TYR A 204 20.69 21.13 4.70
CA TYR A 204 20.75 20.70 3.30
C TYR A 204 19.40 20.08 2.95
N ALA A 205 18.72 20.68 1.98
CA ALA A 205 17.44 20.25 1.42
C ALA A 205 17.61 19.92 -0.07
#